data_AF-A0A345PGV5-F1
#
_entry.id   AF-A0A345PGV5-F1
#
_cell.length_a   1.000
_cell.length_b   1.000
_cell.length_c   1.000
_cell.angle_alpha   90.00
_cell.angle_beta   90.00
_cell.angle_gamma   90.00
#
_symmetry.space_group_name_H-M   'P 1'
#
loop_
_entity.id
_entity.type
_entity.pdbx_description
1 polymer ?
#
loop_
_entity_poly.entity_id
_entity_poly.type
_entity_poly.pdbx_seq_one_letter_code
_entity_poly.pdbx_strand_id
1 'polypeptide(L)' 'MSVKNVTPIQGLVIVGIFAVIMIAILIASQFYFSYLEVTEAANSCFKIGGDPIIEKTGLEMTYFECVTS' A
#
# COMPACT_ATOMS: atom_id res chain seq x y z
N MET A 1 16.77 -34.66 12.22
CA MET A 1 16.07 -33.80 11.24
C MET A 1 16.63 -34.14 9.86
N SER A 2 15.90 -34.88 9.03
CA SER A 2 16.40 -35.32 7.72
C SER A 2 16.22 -34.18 6.72
N VAL A 3 17.32 -33.55 6.30
CA VAL A 3 17.31 -32.55 5.23
C VAL A 3 17.12 -33.31 3.92
N LYS A 4 15.92 -33.24 3.35
CA LYS A 4 15.70 -33.72 1.97
C LYS A 4 16.53 -32.86 1.03
N ASN A 5 17.34 -33.50 0.19
CA ASN A 5 18.06 -32.81 -0.88
C ASN A 5 17.04 -32.13 -1.80
N VAL A 6 16.99 -30.79 -1.73
CA VAL A 6 16.16 -29.97 -2.60
C VAL A 6 16.83 -29.94 -3.97
N THR A 7 16.11 -30.38 -5.00
CA THR A 7 16.63 -30.27 -6.37
C THR A 7 16.76 -28.81 -6.78
N PRO A 8 17.73 -28.44 -7.65
CA PRO A 8 17.94 -27.04 -8.04
C PRO A 8 16.68 -26.40 -8.64
N ILE A 9 15.83 -27.19 -9.31
CA ILE A 9 14.55 -26.76 -9.87
C ILE A 9 13.54 -26.43 -8.76
N GLN A 10 13.44 -27.26 -7.72
CA GLN A 10 12.57 -26.98 -6.57
C GLN A 10 13.01 -25.73 -5.80
N GLY A 11 14.33 -25.52 -5.67
CA GLY A 11 14.87 -24.30 -5.08
C GLY A 11 14.47 -23.05 -5.86
N LEU A 12 14.56 -23.09 -7.19
CA LEU A 12 14.18 -21.98 -8.06
C LEU A 12 12.68 -21.64 -7.95
N VAL A 13 11.81 -22.65 -7.91
CA VAL A 13 10.36 -22.46 -7.76
C VAL A 13 10.03 -21.81 -6.42
N ILE A 14 10.65 -22.26 -5.34
CA ILE A 14 10.44 -21.70 -4.00
C ILE A 14 10.85 -20.22 -3.98
N VAL A 15 12.04 -19.89 -4.50
CA VAL A 15 12.52 -18.51 -4.58
C VAL A 15 11.58 -17.64 -5.43
N GLY A 16 11.10 -18.17 -6.57
CA GLY A 16 10.15 -17.47 -7.42
C GLY A 16 8.83 -17.15 -6.71
N ILE A 17 8.28 -18.12 -5.96
CA ILE A 17 7.06 -17.91 -5.16
C ILE A 17 7.28 -16.83 -4.10
N PHE A 18 8.39 -16.90 -3.36
CA PHE A 18 8.71 -15.88 -2.37
C PHE A 18 8.86 -14.49 -3.00
N ALA A 19 9.51 -14.38 -4.16
CA ALA A 19 9.63 -13.11 -4.87
C ALA A 19 8.25 -12.53 -5.24
N VAL A 20 7.33 -13.34 -5.75
CA VAL A 20 5.96 -12.91 -6.09
C VAL A 20 5.19 -12.47 -4.84
N ILE A 21 5.29 -13.21 -3.73
CA ILE A 21 4.65 -12.85 -2.47
C ILE A 21 5.18 -11.51 -1.97
N MET A 22 6.50 -11.29 -2.01
CA MET A 22 7.11 -10.03 -1.57
C MET A 22 6.63 -8.86 -2.42
N ILE A 23 6.55 -9.02 -3.75
CA ILE A 23 6.02 -7.99 -4.65
C ILE A 23 4.56 -7.67 -4.31
N ALA A 24 3.72 -8.68 -4.08
CA ALA A 24 2.33 -8.46 -3.71
C ALA A 24 2.18 -7.69 -2.38
N ILE A 25 3.01 -8.02 -1.38
CA ILE A 25 3.03 -7.31 -0.09
C ILE A 25 3.45 -5.85 -0.28
N LEU A 26 4.49 -5.60 -1.08
CA LEU A 26 4.95 -4.23 -1.35
C LEU A 26 3.85 -3.40 -2.02
N ILE A 27 3.19 -3.94 -3.04
CA ILE A 27 2.07 -3.26 -3.70
C ILE A 27 0.95 -2.98 -2.70
N ALA A 28 0.51 -4.00 -1.95
CA ALA A 28 -0.55 -3.85 -0.95
C ALA A 28 -0.21 -2.80 0.13
N SER A 29 1.04 -2.75 0.58
CA SER A 29 1.49 -1.75 1.55
C SER A 29 1.39 -0.33 1.01
N GLN A 30 1.77 -0.09 -0.26
CA GLN A 30 1.64 1.24 -0.87
C GLN A 30 0.18 1.67 -1.01
N PHE A 31 -0.73 0.76 -1.37
CA PHE A 31 -2.17 1.03 -1.36
C PHE A 31 -2.68 1.38 0.04
N TYR A 32 -2.27 0.63 1.06
CA TYR A 32 -2.71 0.84 2.43
C TYR A 32 -2.23 2.18 2.99
N PHE A 33 -0.95 2.52 2.80
CA PHE A 33 -0.41 3.81 3.26
C PHE A 33 -1.05 4.99 2.54
N SER A 34 -1.22 4.91 1.21
CA SER A 34 -1.95 5.92 0.44
C SER A 34 -3.35 6.15 1.00
N TYR A 35 -4.09 5.08 1.27
CA TYR A 35 -5.44 5.19 1.83
C TYR A 35 -5.45 5.85 3.20
N LEU A 36 -4.54 5.46 4.09
CA LEU A 36 -4.46 6.04 5.43
C LEU A 36 -4.12 7.53 5.38
N GLU A 37 -3.15 7.93 4.56
CA GLU A 37 -2.73 9.33 4.43
C GLU A 37 -3.90 10.22 4.01
N VAL A 38 -4.66 9.76 3.02
CA VAL A 38 -5.85 10.45 2.50
C VAL A 38 -6.95 10.55 3.54
N THR A 39 -7.20 9.43 4.21
CA THR A 39 -8.26 9.34 5.22
C THR A 39 -7.93 10.22 6.42
N GLU A 40 -6.66 10.27 6.84
CA GLU A 40 -6.21 11.11 7.94
C GLU A 40 -6.29 12.59 7.57
N ALA A 41 -5.84 12.98 6.38
CA ALA A 41 -5.96 14.34 5.87
C ALA A 41 -7.44 14.77 5.82
N ALA A 42 -8.31 13.94 5.24
CA ALA A 42 -9.75 14.17 5.18
C ALA A 42 -10.37 14.31 6.56
N ASN A 43 -10.07 13.39 7.48
CA ASN A 43 -10.58 13.42 8.85
C ASN A 43 -10.12 14.67 9.61
N SER A 44 -8.90 15.14 9.38
CA SER A 44 -8.42 16.39 9.98
C SER A 44 -9.23 17.60 9.52
N CYS A 45 -9.61 17.64 8.24
CA CYS A 45 -10.47 18.68 7.68
C CYS A 45 -11.90 18.61 8.23
N PHE A 46 -12.47 17.41 8.29
CA PHE A 46 -13.79 17.22 8.89
C PHE A 46 -13.84 17.63 10.36
N LYS A 47 -12.76 17.44 11.13
CA LYS A 47 -12.68 17.84 12.54
C LYS A 47 -12.78 19.36 12.74
N ILE A 48 -12.33 20.16 11.78
CA ILE A 48 -12.44 21.62 11.82
C ILE A 48 -13.72 22.14 11.15
N GLY A 49 -14.64 21.24 10.78
CA GLY A 49 -15.90 21.57 10.13
C GLY A 49 -15.77 21.96 8.66
N GLY A 50 -14.65 21.63 8.02
CA GLY A 50 -14.43 21.85 6.59
C GLY A 50 -14.74 20.61 5.76
N ASP A 51 -14.91 20.83 4.45
CA ASP A 51 -15.09 19.80 3.44
C ASP A 51 -13.77 19.56 2.70
N PRO A 52 -13.22 18.32 2.72
CA PRO A 52 -11.97 18.00 2.04
C PRO A 52 -12.20 17.77 0.54
N ILE A 53 -11.42 18.46 -0.30
CA ILE A 53 -11.29 18.23 -1.73
C ILE A 53 -9.98 17.47 -1.95
N ILE A 54 -10.07 16.27 -2.53
CA ILE A 54 -8.95 15.36 -2.68
C ILE A 54 -8.83 14.96 -4.14
N GLU A 55 -7.67 15.22 -4.75
CA GLU A 55 -7.32 14.66 -6.05
C GLU A 55 -6.23 13.62 -5.89
N LYS A 56 -6.41 12.48 -6.57
CA LYS A 56 -5.45 11.40 -6.61
C LYS A 56 -4.98 11.15 -8.03
N THR A 57 -3.69 10.92 -8.18
CA THR A 57 -3.11 10.31 -9.37
C THR A 57 -2.51 8.96 -8.99
N GLY A 58 -3.26 7.89 -9.26
CA GLY A 58 -2.86 6.54 -8.85
C GLY A 58 -2.87 6.35 -7.33
N LEU A 59 -1.70 6.08 -6.76
CA LEU A 59 -1.49 5.87 -5.33
C LEU A 59 -1.10 7.15 -4.58
N GLU A 60 -0.84 8.24 -5.28
CA GLU A 60 -0.35 9.47 -4.67
C GLU A 60 -1.48 10.51 -4.58
N MET A 61 -1.55 11.21 -3.46
CA MET A 61 -2.35 12.43 -3.36
C MET A 61 -1.62 13.55 -4.07
N THR A 62 -2.21 14.07 -5.14
CA THR A 62 -1.62 15.17 -5.90
C THR A 62 -2.13 16.52 -5.42
N TYR A 63 -3.34 16.54 -4.86
CA TYR A 63 -3.93 17.76 -4.35
C TYR A 63 -4.83 17.46 -3.15
N PHE A 64 -4.70 18.28 -2.12
CA PHE A 64 -5.55 18.27 -0.95
C PHE A 64 -5.87 19.70 -0.56
N GLU A 65 -7.15 20.02 -0.46
CA GLU A 65 -7.65 21.30 0.04
C GLU A 65 -8.75 21.04 1.06
N CYS A 66 -8.81 21.86 2.10
CA CYS A 66 -9.86 21.84 3.09
C CYS A 66 -10.65 23.13 3.01
N VAL A 67 -11.87 23.08 2.50
CA VAL A 67 -12.73 24.25 2.34
C VAL A 67 -13.59 24.38 3.59
N THR A 68 -13.35 25.43 4.37
CA THR A 68 -14.17 25.77 5.55
C THR A 68 -15.22 26.82 5.15
N SER A 69 -16.49 26.48 5.29
CA SER A 69 -17.64 27.38 5.05
C SER A 69 -17.81 28.46 6.12
#